data_AF-A0AAN7BWU3-F1
#
_entry.id   AF-A0AAN7BWU3-F1
#
_cell.length_a   1.000
_cell.length_b   1.000
_cell.length_c   1.000
_cell.angle_alpha   90.00
_cell.angle_beta   90.00
_cell.angle_gamma   90.00
#
_symmetry.space_group_name_H-M   'P 1'
#
loop_
_entity.id
_entity.type
_entity.pdbx_description
1 polymer ?
#
loop_
_entity_poly.entity_id
_entity_poly.type
_entity_poly.pdbx_seq_one_letter_code
_entity_poly.pdbx_strand_id
1 'polypeptide(L)'
;MSFKSSSPKIRRPHLFPLLSILLLLSAFTLLLVSLLTAPNSSSLSIYTLTATVTPSRTKPAGSEINYIRLDLGLLGYCQFTDADVPWYTHPVGCYGSKTGYNIRNVIRGVNNNLRGVSARQTNQWMDLTRGFVLPAVAAACVGIAMLLLILGEWVQYLHRIKSFLNITAWVFTFLGMVFSVAGMGCVISLIQKIKKTTWSSNGMVSIWTNMKTTEGIRYTYQYRLRQWYGAGTWTLVVACALLVLAVGVLGFTVVKERRATRKKNLRVEGKA
;
A
#
# COMPACT_ATOMS: atom_id res chain seq x y z
N MET A 1 13.67 60.42 -27.54
CA MET A 1 14.38 59.34 -26.80
C MET A 1 13.33 58.45 -26.14
N SER A 2 13.17 57.21 -26.60
CA SER A 2 12.17 56.28 -26.06
C SER A 2 12.85 55.28 -25.12
N PHE A 3 12.56 55.40 -23.83
CA PHE A 3 13.01 54.45 -22.81
C PHE A 3 12.18 53.17 -22.93
N LYS A 4 12.79 52.12 -23.52
CA LYS A 4 12.27 50.76 -23.42
C LYS A 4 12.39 50.32 -21.96
N SER A 5 11.26 50.34 -21.25
CA SER A 5 11.08 49.69 -19.96
C SER A 5 11.37 48.20 -20.09
N SER A 6 12.55 47.78 -19.67
CA SER A 6 12.91 46.38 -19.50
C SER A 6 12.31 45.88 -18.20
N SER A 7 11.07 45.39 -18.24
CA SER A 7 10.51 44.64 -17.11
C SER A 7 11.42 43.43 -16.83
N PRO A 8 11.89 43.24 -15.59
CA PRO A 8 12.68 42.07 -15.25
C PRO A 8 11.78 40.84 -15.36
N LYS A 9 12.01 40.02 -16.39
CA LYS A 9 11.48 38.66 -16.43
C LYS A 9 12.07 37.92 -15.24
N ILE A 10 11.31 37.84 -14.14
CA ILE A 10 11.56 36.96 -13.01
C ILE A 10 11.53 35.53 -13.59
N ARG A 11 12.71 35.06 -14.01
CA ARG A 11 12.95 33.65 -14.30
C ARG A 11 12.60 32.93 -12.99
N ARG A 12 11.56 32.10 -13.00
CA ARG A 12 11.32 31.07 -11.97
C ARG A 12 11.94 29.74 -12.43
N PRO A 13 13.27 29.55 -12.45
CA PRO A 13 13.88 28.29 -12.90
C PRO A 13 13.81 27.21 -11.82
N HIS A 14 13.46 27.54 -10.58
CA HIS A 14 13.56 26.63 -9.43
C HIS A 14 12.24 25.96 -8.99
N LEU A 15 11.08 26.31 -9.58
CA LEU A 15 9.79 25.78 -9.09
C LEU A 15 9.61 24.27 -9.35
N PHE A 16 10.00 23.81 -10.54
CA PHE A 16 9.83 22.41 -10.94
C PHE A 16 10.72 21.40 -10.19
N PRO A 17 12.03 21.66 -9.95
CA PRO A 17 12.85 20.74 -9.15
C PRO A 17 12.39 20.66 -7.69
N LEU A 18 12.03 21.79 -7.07
CA LEU A 18 11.49 21.81 -5.70
C LEU A 18 10.17 21.03 -5.60
N LEU A 19 9.24 21.23 -6.54
CA LEU A 19 7.99 20.48 -6.59
C LEU A 19 8.23 18.98 -6.74
N SER A 20 9.19 18.58 -7.58
CA SER A 20 9.54 17.16 -7.79
C SER A 20 10.07 16.53 -6.51
N ILE A 21 10.94 17.22 -5.78
CA ILE A 21 11.48 16.75 -4.49
C ILE A 21 10.37 16.61 -3.46
N LEU A 22 9.45 17.59 -3.35
CA LEU A 22 8.33 17.52 -2.42
C LEU A 22 7.35 16.38 -2.75
N LEU A 23 7.06 16.16 -4.03
CA LEU A 23 6.22 15.04 -4.47
C LEU A 23 6.89 13.69 -4.18
N LEU A 24 8.20 13.56 -4.42
CA LEU A 24 8.95 12.35 -4.12
C LEU A 24 9.05 12.10 -2.62
N LEU A 25 9.30 13.15 -1.82
CA LEU A 25 9.39 13.05 -0.36
C LEU A 25 8.05 12.59 0.23
N SER A 26 6.95 13.20 -0.19
CA SER A 26 5.61 12.81 0.26
C SER A 26 5.21 11.40 -0.20
N ALA A 27 5.54 11.02 -1.44
CA ALA A 27 5.33 9.65 -1.90
C ALA A 27 6.19 8.64 -1.10
N PHE A 28 7.45 8.98 -0.85
CA PHE A 28 8.37 8.13 -0.08
C PHE A 28 7.91 7.94 1.36
N THR A 29 7.49 9.02 2.05
CA THR A 29 6.98 8.91 3.42
C THR A 29 5.70 8.11 3.48
N LEU A 30 4.77 8.27 2.53
CA LEU A 30 3.55 7.47 2.49
C LEU A 30 3.81 5.99 2.17
N LEU A 31 4.79 5.69 1.30
CA LEU A 31 5.23 4.31 1.05
C LEU A 31 5.85 3.71 2.31
N LEU A 32 6.71 4.45 3.02
CA LEU A 32 7.29 4.01 4.29
C LEU A 32 6.23 3.79 5.35
N VAL A 33 5.27 4.72 5.50
CA VAL A 33 4.13 4.54 6.43
C VAL A 33 3.37 3.27 6.07
N SER A 34 3.08 3.03 4.78
CA SER A 34 2.38 1.82 4.33
C SER A 34 3.17 0.53 4.53
N LEU A 35 4.50 0.59 4.57
CA LEU A 35 5.41 -0.54 4.82
C LEU A 35 5.63 -0.82 6.30
N LEU A 36 5.75 0.25 7.10
CA LEU A 36 6.02 0.23 8.52
C LEU A 36 4.78 -0.02 9.36
N THR A 37 3.62 -0.29 8.73
CA THR A 37 2.48 -0.94 9.38
C THR A 37 2.86 -2.36 9.76
N ALA A 38 3.75 -2.49 10.74
CA ALA A 38 3.93 -3.69 11.52
C ALA A 38 2.61 -3.97 12.25
N PRO A 39 2.29 -5.23 12.56
CA PRO A 39 1.10 -5.54 13.33
C PRO A 39 1.41 -5.20 14.81
N ASN A 40 1.31 -3.94 15.17
CA ASN A 40 1.13 -3.44 16.53
C ASN A 40 -0.26 -2.77 16.58
N SER A 41 -0.85 -2.69 17.78
CA SER A 41 -2.26 -2.37 18.06
C SER A 41 -2.80 -1.04 17.47
N SER A 42 -1.95 -0.25 16.82
CA SER A 42 -2.20 1.07 16.23
C SER A 42 -1.83 1.15 14.74
N SER A 43 -1.59 0.02 14.08
CA SER A 43 -1.13 -0.03 12.68
C SER A 43 -2.25 0.19 11.66
N LEU A 44 -1.96 0.94 10.58
CA LEU A 44 -2.88 1.10 9.47
C LEU A 44 -3.08 -0.27 8.80
N SER A 45 -4.20 -0.92 9.07
CA SER A 45 -4.58 -2.13 8.36
C SER A 45 -4.68 -1.83 6.85
N ILE A 46 -4.31 -2.79 6.03
CA ILE A 46 -4.61 -2.78 4.59
C ILE A 46 -6.04 -3.24 4.39
N TYR A 47 -6.43 -4.23 5.18
CA TYR A 47 -7.73 -4.85 5.10
C TYR A 47 -8.17 -5.29 6.50
N THR A 48 -9.41 -4.96 6.85
CA THR A 48 -10.01 -5.35 8.13
C THR A 48 -11.20 -6.25 7.87
N LEU A 49 -11.20 -7.41 8.50
CA LEU A 49 -12.29 -8.36 8.51
C LEU A 49 -12.85 -8.43 9.94
N THR A 50 -14.12 -8.07 10.10
CA THR A 50 -14.83 -8.17 11.38
C THR A 50 -15.91 -9.24 11.28
N ALA A 51 -15.94 -10.16 12.22
CA ALA A 51 -17.01 -11.13 12.42
C ALA A 51 -17.77 -10.75 13.69
N THR A 52 -19.05 -10.41 13.55
CA THR A 52 -19.92 -10.04 14.68
C THR A 52 -20.97 -11.12 14.88
N VAL A 53 -21.18 -11.60 16.11
CA VAL A 53 -22.25 -12.58 16.39
C VAL A 53 -23.60 -11.92 16.12
N THR A 54 -24.42 -12.59 15.31
CA THR A 54 -25.85 -12.30 15.21
C THR A 54 -26.54 -13.10 16.30
N PRO A 55 -27.40 -12.50 17.13
CA PRO A 55 -28.16 -13.25 18.13
C PRO A 55 -28.96 -14.34 17.41
N SER A 56 -28.62 -15.60 17.69
CA SER A 56 -29.43 -16.76 17.32
C SER A 56 -30.75 -16.71 18.11
N ARG A 57 -31.82 -17.37 17.62
CA ARG A 57 -33.10 -17.55 18.32
C ARG A 57 -32.95 -18.02 19.79
N THR A 58 -31.79 -18.54 20.17
CA THR A 58 -31.44 -19.05 21.50
C THR A 58 -30.71 -18.07 22.42
N LYS A 59 -30.41 -16.83 22.00
CA LYS A 59 -29.77 -15.80 22.86
C LYS A 59 -30.66 -14.55 22.94
N PRO A 60 -30.99 -14.03 24.14
CA PRO A 60 -31.87 -12.88 24.29
C PRO A 60 -31.28 -11.64 23.62
N ALA A 61 -32.16 -10.84 22.99
CA ALA A 61 -31.81 -9.55 22.42
C ALA A 61 -31.27 -8.64 23.54
N GLY A 62 -30.00 -8.25 23.46
CA GLY A 62 -29.32 -7.41 24.47
C GLY A 62 -28.04 -8.01 25.05
N SER A 63 -27.71 -9.28 24.80
CA SER A 63 -26.42 -9.85 25.21
C SER A 63 -25.28 -9.36 24.30
N GLU A 64 -24.15 -8.97 24.92
CA GLU A 64 -22.96 -8.38 24.29
C GLU A 64 -22.53 -9.03 22.97
N ILE A 65 -22.17 -8.14 22.04
CA ILE A 65 -21.84 -8.44 20.65
C ILE A 65 -20.42 -9.00 20.62
N ASN A 66 -20.25 -10.31 20.83
CA ASN A 66 -18.97 -10.97 20.61
C ASN A 66 -18.46 -10.64 19.18
N TYR A 67 -17.33 -9.96 19.08
CA TYR A 67 -16.67 -9.65 17.81
C TYR A 67 -15.28 -10.28 17.70
N ILE A 68 -14.95 -10.74 16.49
CA ILE A 68 -13.60 -11.09 16.07
C ILE A 68 -13.18 -10.06 15.04
N ARG A 69 -12.06 -9.39 15.24
CA ARG A 69 -11.50 -8.44 14.28
C ARG A 69 -10.12 -8.92 13.84
N LEU A 70 -9.96 -9.05 12.53
CA LEU A 70 -8.72 -9.43 11.88
C LEU A 70 -8.24 -8.25 11.03
N ASP A 71 -7.10 -7.69 11.39
CA ASP A 71 -6.44 -6.62 10.66
C ASP A 71 -5.24 -7.19 9.90
N LEU A 72 -5.30 -7.18 8.57
CA LEU A 72 -4.23 -7.64 7.69
C LEU A 72 -3.33 -6.46 7.31
N GLY A 73 -2.02 -6.62 7.50
CA GLY A 73 -0.97 -5.70 7.04
C GLY A 73 -0.08 -6.34 5.97
N LEU A 74 0.91 -5.58 5.48
CA LEU A 74 1.85 -6.05 4.45
C LEU A 74 2.81 -7.10 5.03
N LEU A 75 3.21 -6.92 6.29
CA LEU A 75 4.23 -7.75 6.96
C LEU A 75 3.66 -8.70 8.01
N GLY A 76 2.34 -8.82 8.11
CA GLY A 76 1.69 -9.64 9.12
C GLY A 76 0.21 -9.35 9.29
N TYR A 77 -0.37 -9.82 10.38
CA TYR A 77 -1.76 -9.58 10.75
C TYR A 77 -1.93 -9.50 12.27
N CYS A 78 -2.95 -8.79 12.73
CA CYS A 78 -3.41 -8.82 14.11
C CYS A 78 -4.81 -9.42 14.20
N GLN A 79 -5.03 -10.22 15.23
CA GLN A 79 -6.33 -10.77 15.59
C GLN A 79 -6.73 -10.26 16.97
N PHE A 80 -7.92 -9.70 17.04
CA PHE A 80 -8.57 -9.21 18.25
C PHE A 80 -9.87 -9.98 18.46
N THR A 81 -10.17 -10.34 19.71
CA THR A 81 -11.44 -10.94 20.11
C THR A 81 -11.88 -10.32 21.42
N ASP A 82 -13.19 -10.29 21.67
CA ASP A 82 -13.71 -9.93 22.99
C ASP A 82 -13.23 -10.89 24.08
N ALA A 83 -13.17 -10.38 25.31
CA ALA A 83 -12.73 -11.13 26.49
C ALA A 83 -13.59 -12.38 26.74
N ASP A 84 -14.87 -12.35 26.35
CA ASP A 84 -15.84 -13.42 26.58
C ASP A 84 -15.88 -14.49 25.48
N VAL A 85 -15.02 -14.36 24.46
CA VAL A 85 -14.80 -15.41 23.45
C VAL A 85 -13.65 -16.31 23.94
N PRO A 86 -13.83 -17.61 24.19
CA PRO A 86 -12.74 -18.50 24.60
C PRO A 86 -11.56 -18.42 23.63
N TRP A 87 -10.51 -17.75 24.11
CA TRP A 87 -9.27 -17.45 23.42
C TRP A 87 -8.59 -18.70 22.83
N TYR A 88 -8.80 -19.87 23.43
CA TYR A 88 -8.33 -21.16 22.91
C TYR A 88 -8.83 -21.47 21.50
N THR A 89 -9.99 -20.94 21.11
CA THR A 89 -10.55 -21.11 19.76
C THR A 89 -10.12 -20.03 18.78
N HIS A 90 -9.72 -18.86 19.28
CA HIS A 90 -9.36 -17.68 18.49
C HIS A 90 -8.25 -16.90 19.21
N PRO A 91 -6.96 -17.18 18.93
CA PRO A 91 -5.87 -16.54 19.67
C PRO A 91 -5.82 -15.04 19.37
N VAL A 92 -5.68 -14.24 20.42
CA VAL A 92 -5.48 -12.79 20.34
C VAL A 92 -3.99 -12.51 20.22
N GLY A 93 -3.63 -11.65 19.28
CA GLY A 93 -2.24 -11.26 19.10
C GLY A 93 -1.93 -10.80 17.69
N CYS A 94 -0.71 -10.30 17.55
CA CYS A 94 -0.18 -9.84 16.29
C CYS A 94 0.95 -10.76 15.83
N TYR A 95 0.87 -11.20 14.58
CA TYR A 95 1.76 -12.19 14.00
C TYR A 95 2.44 -11.60 12.77
N GLY A 96 3.77 -11.51 12.81
CA GLY A 96 4.58 -11.11 11.67
C GLY A 96 4.85 -12.29 10.73
N SER A 97 5.03 -12.01 9.44
CA SER A 97 5.65 -12.94 8.50
C SER A 97 6.62 -12.23 7.59
N LYS A 98 7.85 -12.77 7.53
CA LYS A 98 8.92 -12.28 6.64
C LYS A 98 8.85 -12.84 5.22
N THR A 99 8.11 -13.94 5.01
CA THR A 99 8.09 -14.70 3.75
C THR A 99 6.70 -14.80 3.11
N GLY A 100 5.76 -13.96 3.59
CA GLY A 100 4.33 -14.03 3.28
C GLY A 100 3.59 -14.94 4.27
N TYR A 101 2.30 -14.69 4.48
CA TYR A 101 1.48 -15.50 5.40
C TYR A 101 0.32 -16.15 4.67
N ASN A 102 0.01 -17.38 5.08
CA ASN A 102 -1.07 -18.12 4.47
C ASN A 102 -2.42 -17.61 5.01
N ILE A 103 -3.05 -16.73 4.24
CA ILE A 103 -4.35 -16.14 4.58
C ILE A 103 -5.44 -17.18 4.81
N ARG A 104 -5.33 -18.37 4.22
CA ARG A 104 -6.26 -19.47 4.53
C ARG A 104 -6.16 -19.87 6.00
N ASN A 105 -4.96 -19.94 6.58
CA ASN A 105 -4.78 -20.31 7.98
C ASN A 105 -5.26 -19.20 8.92
N VAL A 106 -5.09 -17.94 8.50
CA VAL A 106 -5.58 -16.77 9.23
C VAL A 106 -7.11 -16.73 9.25
N ILE A 107 -7.77 -16.88 8.09
CA ILE A 107 -9.23 -16.79 7.98
C ILE A 107 -9.90 -18.13 8.37
N ARG A 108 -9.21 -19.27 8.35
CA ARG A 108 -9.74 -20.56 8.86
C ARG A 108 -10.14 -20.49 10.32
N GLY A 109 -9.40 -19.71 11.12
CA GLY A 109 -9.77 -19.43 12.50
C GLY A 109 -11.14 -18.74 12.58
N VAL A 110 -11.54 -18.00 11.55
CA VAL A 110 -12.82 -17.27 11.50
C VAL A 110 -13.88 -18.02 10.70
N ASN A 111 -13.57 -18.86 9.72
CA ASN A 111 -14.56 -19.57 8.90
C ASN A 111 -14.17 -21.02 8.59
N ASN A 112 -14.83 -21.97 9.27
CA ASN A 112 -14.65 -23.40 9.07
C ASN A 112 -15.08 -23.89 7.67
N ASN A 113 -15.92 -23.14 6.93
CA ASN A 113 -16.31 -23.49 5.56
C ASN A 113 -15.20 -23.25 4.52
N LEU A 114 -14.10 -22.58 4.90
CA LEU A 114 -12.88 -22.47 4.06
C LEU A 114 -12.06 -23.77 3.99
N ARG A 115 -12.58 -24.88 4.56
CA ARG A 115 -12.01 -26.22 4.37
C ARG A 115 -11.92 -26.61 2.89
N GLY A 116 -12.80 -26.10 2.02
CA GLY A 116 -12.80 -26.38 0.57
C GLY A 116 -11.79 -25.62 -0.31
N VAL A 117 -11.00 -24.68 0.24
CA VAL A 117 -9.98 -23.96 -0.56
C VAL A 117 -8.85 -24.92 -0.93
N SER A 118 -8.59 -25.11 -2.23
CA SER A 118 -7.56 -26.07 -2.69
C SER A 118 -6.14 -25.61 -2.32
N ALA A 119 -5.18 -26.55 -2.27
CA ALA A 119 -3.77 -26.22 -2.05
C ALA A 119 -3.25 -25.23 -3.10
N ARG A 120 -3.73 -25.33 -4.35
CA ARG A 120 -3.41 -24.41 -5.44
C ARG A 120 -3.88 -22.98 -5.18
N GLN A 121 -5.11 -22.80 -4.67
CA GLN A 121 -5.63 -21.48 -4.28
C GLN A 121 -4.88 -20.89 -3.08
N THR A 122 -4.46 -21.77 -2.16
CA THR A 122 -3.68 -21.40 -0.97
C THR A 122 -2.30 -20.83 -1.36
N ASN A 123 -1.60 -21.50 -2.29
CA ASN A 123 -0.32 -21.04 -2.81
C ASN A 123 -0.44 -19.71 -3.56
N GLN A 124 -1.51 -19.54 -4.35
CA GLN A 124 -1.77 -18.26 -5.03
C GLN A 124 -1.98 -17.08 -4.08
N TRP A 125 -2.54 -17.30 -2.88
CA TRP A 125 -2.69 -16.25 -1.88
C TRP A 125 -1.36 -15.93 -1.20
N MET A 126 -0.55 -16.96 -0.96
CA MET A 126 0.81 -16.77 -0.45
C MET A 126 1.68 -16.00 -1.45
N ASP A 127 1.59 -16.29 -2.76
CA ASP A 127 2.31 -15.55 -3.80
C ASP A 127 1.88 -14.08 -3.88
N LEU A 128 0.60 -13.78 -3.67
CA LEU A 128 0.11 -12.40 -3.57
C LEU A 128 0.69 -11.67 -2.35
N THR A 129 0.82 -12.35 -1.20
CA THR A 129 1.49 -11.76 -0.02
C THR A 129 2.99 -11.60 -0.20
N ARG A 130 3.64 -12.43 -1.03
CA ARG A 130 5.05 -12.21 -1.43
C ARG A 130 5.19 -10.99 -2.34
N GLY A 131 4.16 -10.66 -3.11
CA GLY A 131 4.05 -9.41 -3.86
C GLY A 131 4.07 -8.15 -3.00
N PHE A 132 3.92 -8.26 -1.67
CA PHE A 132 4.07 -7.15 -0.72
C PHE A 132 5.51 -6.66 -0.55
N VAL A 133 6.48 -7.34 -1.17
CA VAL A 133 7.84 -6.82 -1.34
C VAL A 133 7.88 -5.68 -2.37
N LEU A 134 6.94 -5.61 -3.32
CA LEU A 134 6.96 -4.62 -4.40
C LEU A 134 6.87 -3.15 -3.91
N PRO A 135 6.00 -2.79 -2.95
CA PRO A 135 6.02 -1.46 -2.35
C PRO A 135 7.35 -1.13 -1.64
N ALA A 136 8.07 -2.13 -1.10
CA ALA A 136 9.38 -1.91 -0.48
C ALA A 136 10.46 -1.60 -1.53
N VAL A 137 10.46 -2.36 -2.63
CA VAL A 137 11.33 -2.08 -3.78
C VAL A 137 11.01 -0.71 -4.36
N ALA A 138 9.73 -0.35 -4.46
CA ALA A 138 9.31 0.97 -4.90
C ALA A 138 9.86 2.08 -4.00
N ALA A 139 9.74 1.93 -2.67
CA ALA A 139 10.28 2.90 -1.72
C ALA A 139 11.80 3.07 -1.88
N ALA A 140 12.54 1.96 -2.07
CA ALA A 140 13.97 2.02 -2.34
C ALA A 140 14.31 2.78 -3.64
N CYS A 141 13.61 2.49 -4.74
CA CYS A 141 13.79 3.22 -6.00
C CYS A 141 13.50 4.73 -5.85
N VAL A 142 12.42 5.09 -5.15
CA VAL A 142 12.04 6.48 -4.89
C VAL A 142 13.07 7.19 -4.00
N GLY A 143 13.58 6.50 -2.98
CA GLY A 143 14.65 7.01 -2.11
C GLY A 143 15.94 7.30 -2.88
N ILE A 144 16.35 6.38 -3.77
CA ILE A 144 17.51 6.59 -4.65
C ILE A 144 17.27 7.78 -5.59
N ALA A 145 16.09 7.88 -6.22
CA ALA A 145 15.76 9.01 -7.09
C ALA A 145 15.83 10.36 -6.37
N MET A 146 15.33 10.41 -5.13
CA MET A 146 15.40 11.60 -4.28
C MET A 146 16.84 12.00 -3.96
N LEU A 147 17.69 11.04 -3.57
CA LEU A 147 19.12 11.30 -3.32
C LEU A 147 19.83 11.84 -4.57
N LEU A 148 19.55 11.26 -5.74
CA LEU A 148 20.13 11.72 -7.01
C LEU A 148 19.71 13.15 -7.37
N LEU A 149 18.45 13.53 -7.14
CA LEU A 149 17.99 14.90 -7.37
C LEU A 149 18.63 15.89 -6.41
N ILE A 150 18.75 15.53 -5.14
CA ILE A 150 19.44 16.36 -4.14
C ILE A 150 20.89 16.55 -4.59
N LEU A 151 21.61 15.44 -4.88
CA LEU A 151 23.00 15.50 -5.33
C LEU A 151 23.17 16.36 -6.59
N GLY A 152 22.23 16.28 -7.54
CA GLY A 152 22.23 17.09 -8.77
C GLY A 152 22.02 18.59 -8.54
N GLU A 153 21.40 18.99 -7.43
CA GLU A 153 21.30 20.39 -7.02
C GLU A 153 22.58 20.90 -6.33
N TRP A 154 23.34 20.02 -5.67
CA TRP A 154 24.66 20.35 -5.09
C TRP A 154 25.75 20.43 -6.16
N VAL A 155 25.73 19.54 -7.15
CA VAL A 155 26.72 19.49 -8.24
C VAL A 155 26.29 20.40 -9.39
N GLN A 156 26.28 21.73 -9.15
CA GLN A 156 25.88 22.72 -10.17
C GLN A 156 26.95 22.98 -11.24
N TYR A 157 28.21 22.67 -10.93
CA TYR A 157 29.36 23.04 -11.77
C TYR A 157 29.52 22.19 -13.03
N LEU A 158 28.95 20.98 -13.08
CA LEU A 158 29.08 20.06 -14.22
C LEU A 158 27.71 19.78 -14.85
N HIS A 159 27.31 20.62 -15.81
CA HIS A 159 26.03 20.52 -16.52
C HIS A 159 25.77 19.14 -17.15
N ARG A 160 26.82 18.43 -17.60
CA ARG A 160 26.69 17.06 -18.13
C ARG A 160 26.30 16.06 -17.04
N ILE A 161 26.90 16.16 -15.86
CA ILE A 161 26.62 15.29 -14.72
C ILE A 161 25.21 15.56 -14.17
N LYS A 162 24.83 16.84 -14.03
CA LYS A 162 23.46 17.20 -13.60
C LYS A 162 22.38 16.63 -14.52
N SER A 163 22.57 16.74 -15.84
CA SER A 163 21.60 16.18 -16.80
C SER A 163 21.51 14.65 -16.72
N PHE A 164 22.65 13.97 -16.53
CA PHE A 164 22.67 12.51 -16.32
C PHE A 164 21.94 12.11 -15.03
N LEU A 165 22.22 12.78 -13.91
CA LEU A 165 21.55 12.53 -12.62
C LEU A 165 20.04 12.74 -12.71
N ASN A 166 19.58 13.81 -13.37
CA ASN A 166 18.15 14.08 -13.57
C ASN A 166 17.45 12.98 -14.39
N ILE A 167 18.09 12.48 -15.44
CA ILE A 167 17.55 11.37 -16.25
C ILE A 167 17.49 10.09 -15.41
N THR A 168 18.55 9.76 -14.69
CA THR A 168 18.61 8.57 -13.85
C THR A 168 17.58 8.62 -12.74
N ALA A 169 17.41 9.79 -12.09
CA ALA A 169 16.36 10.01 -11.10
C ALA A 169 14.95 9.82 -11.68
N TRP A 170 14.71 10.31 -12.90
CA TRP A 170 13.43 10.09 -13.60
C TRP A 170 13.18 8.59 -13.85
N VAL A 171 14.19 7.83 -14.31
CA VAL A 171 14.07 6.37 -14.53
C VAL A 171 13.76 5.64 -13.23
N PHE A 172 14.48 5.94 -12.14
CA PHE A 172 14.20 5.32 -10.83
C PHE A 172 12.83 5.70 -10.28
N THR A 173 12.38 6.94 -10.50
CA THR A 173 11.02 7.36 -10.13
C THR A 173 9.96 6.59 -10.91
N PHE A 174 10.18 6.39 -12.22
CA PHE A 174 9.29 5.61 -13.08
C PHE A 174 9.23 4.14 -12.66
N LEU A 175 10.37 3.52 -12.36
CA LEU A 175 10.42 2.16 -11.82
C LEU A 175 9.68 2.06 -10.47
N GLY A 176 9.89 3.02 -9.57
CA GLY A 176 9.17 3.11 -8.30
C GLY A 176 7.65 3.20 -8.49
N MET A 177 7.18 3.98 -9.48
CA MET A 177 5.77 4.05 -9.85
C MET A 177 5.24 2.69 -10.32
N VAL A 178 5.93 2.02 -11.24
CA VAL A 178 5.51 0.71 -11.77
C VAL A 178 5.42 -0.33 -10.65
N PHE A 179 6.42 -0.41 -9.77
CA PHE A 179 6.40 -1.34 -8.64
C PHE A 179 5.32 -1.02 -7.61
N SER A 180 5.04 0.27 -7.35
CA SER A 180 3.95 0.68 -6.46
C SER A 180 2.59 0.26 -7.00
N VAL A 181 2.35 0.50 -8.30
CA VAL A 181 1.10 0.12 -8.98
C VAL A 181 0.94 -1.40 -9.00
N ALA A 182 2.01 -2.14 -9.29
CA ALA A 182 1.99 -3.60 -9.26
C ALA A 182 1.70 -4.13 -7.84
N GLY A 183 2.34 -3.58 -6.81
CA GLY A 183 2.09 -3.92 -5.41
C GLY A 183 0.65 -3.64 -4.98
N MET A 184 0.10 -2.49 -5.38
CA MET A 184 -1.31 -2.14 -5.17
C MET A 184 -2.24 -3.13 -5.89
N GLY A 185 -1.91 -3.56 -7.10
CA GLY A 185 -2.63 -4.61 -7.83
C GLY A 185 -2.66 -5.93 -7.07
N CYS A 186 -1.53 -6.34 -6.46
CA CYS A 186 -1.47 -7.53 -5.60
C CYS A 186 -2.41 -7.39 -4.39
N VAL A 187 -2.40 -6.24 -3.70
CA VAL A 187 -3.29 -5.95 -2.56
C VAL A 187 -4.76 -6.04 -2.96
N ILE A 188 -5.17 -5.36 -4.03
CA ILE A 188 -6.56 -5.34 -4.50
C ILE A 188 -7.01 -6.75 -4.92
N SER A 189 -6.16 -7.46 -5.67
CA SER A 189 -6.44 -8.84 -6.12
C SER A 189 -6.64 -9.78 -4.94
N LEU A 190 -5.82 -9.64 -3.89
CA LEU A 190 -5.95 -10.43 -2.67
C LEU A 190 -7.27 -10.14 -1.95
N ILE A 191 -7.61 -8.86 -1.76
CA ILE A 191 -8.86 -8.45 -1.12
C ILE A 191 -10.07 -8.99 -1.90
N GLN A 192 -10.05 -8.91 -3.22
CA GLN A 192 -11.12 -9.46 -4.06
C GLN A 192 -11.22 -10.97 -3.95
N LYS A 193 -10.09 -11.70 -3.89
CA LYS A 193 -10.09 -13.16 -3.70
C LYS A 193 -10.65 -13.53 -2.33
N ILE A 194 -10.27 -12.80 -1.28
CA ILE A 194 -10.84 -12.99 0.06
C ILE A 194 -12.35 -12.77 -0.02
N LYS A 195 -12.82 -11.63 -0.54
CA LYS A 195 -14.25 -11.31 -0.66
C LYS A 195 -15.03 -12.39 -1.41
N LYS A 196 -14.52 -12.87 -2.56
CA LYS A 196 -15.18 -13.92 -3.35
C LYS A 196 -15.25 -15.27 -2.62
N THR A 197 -14.23 -15.62 -1.84
CA THR A 197 -14.20 -16.90 -1.11
C THR A 197 -14.90 -16.85 0.25
N THR A 198 -15.04 -15.66 0.84
CA THR A 198 -15.71 -15.45 2.13
C THR A 198 -17.16 -14.98 2.01
N TRP A 199 -17.77 -14.93 0.83
CA TRP A 199 -19.21 -14.68 0.71
C TRP A 199 -19.93 -15.84 0.04
N SER A 200 -20.94 -16.37 0.75
CA SER A 200 -22.11 -16.98 0.12
C SER A 200 -22.99 -15.86 -0.45
N SER A 201 -23.81 -16.15 -1.45
CA SER A 201 -24.61 -15.22 -2.27
C SER A 201 -25.42 -14.16 -1.50
N ASN A 202 -25.66 -14.34 -0.20
CA ASN A 202 -26.47 -13.46 0.64
C ASN A 202 -25.68 -12.57 1.62
N GLY A 203 -24.36 -12.44 1.45
CA GLY A 203 -23.54 -11.51 2.24
C GLY A 203 -23.37 -11.89 3.73
N MET A 204 -23.92 -13.04 4.13
CA MET A 204 -23.84 -13.62 5.46
C MET A 204 -23.09 -14.94 5.36
N VAL A 205 -22.03 -15.10 6.16
CA VAL A 205 -21.37 -16.40 6.33
C VAL A 205 -21.61 -16.82 7.76
N SER A 206 -22.57 -17.72 7.94
CA SER A 206 -22.77 -18.42 9.21
C SER A 206 -21.52 -19.24 9.51
N ILE A 207 -20.68 -18.73 10.39
CA ILE A 207 -19.54 -19.46 10.93
C ILE A 207 -20.06 -20.25 12.10
N TRP A 208 -20.15 -21.57 11.94
CA TRP A 208 -20.53 -22.48 13.01
C TRP A 208 -19.28 -22.72 13.88
N THR A 209 -19.21 -22.05 15.02
CA THR A 209 -18.24 -22.37 16.08
C THR A 209 -18.91 -23.28 17.10
N ASN A 210 -18.29 -24.43 17.39
CA ASN A 210 -18.66 -25.28 18.51
C ASN A 210 -17.81 -24.82 19.70
N MET A 211 -18.37 -24.00 20.59
CA MET A 211 -17.73 -23.76 21.89
C MET A 211 -18.12 -24.89 22.83
N LYS A 212 -17.13 -25.64 23.33
CA LYS A 212 -17.29 -26.43 24.54
C LYS A 212 -17.21 -25.47 25.72
N THR A 213 -18.30 -25.31 26.44
CA THR A 213 -18.23 -24.75 27.79
C THR A 213 -17.59 -25.78 28.73
N THR A 214 -17.11 -25.31 29.89
CA THR A 214 -16.57 -26.13 30.97
C THR A 214 -17.54 -27.22 31.45
N GLU A 215 -18.83 -27.06 31.16
CA GLU A 215 -19.93 -27.98 31.48
C GLU A 215 -20.31 -28.93 30.32
N GLY A 216 -19.54 -28.97 29.23
CA GLY A 216 -19.78 -29.88 28.11
C GLY A 216 -20.90 -29.47 27.14
N ILE A 217 -21.57 -28.35 27.38
CA ILE A 217 -22.61 -27.81 26.50
C ILE A 217 -21.95 -27.19 25.27
N ARG A 218 -22.39 -27.64 24.08
CA ARG A 218 -21.95 -27.10 22.78
C ARG A 218 -22.88 -25.98 22.36
N TYR A 219 -22.37 -24.75 22.37
CA TYR A 219 -23.09 -23.62 21.76
C TYR A 219 -22.69 -23.45 20.32
N THR A 220 -23.66 -23.00 19.53
CA THR A 220 -23.52 -22.74 18.11
C THR A 220 -23.82 -21.28 17.83
N TYR A 221 -22.83 -20.56 17.32
CA TYR A 221 -22.97 -19.15 16.95
C TYR A 221 -23.10 -18.99 15.45
N GLN A 222 -23.79 -17.94 15.01
CA GLN A 222 -23.79 -17.49 13.63
C GLN A 222 -23.18 -16.09 13.56
N TYR A 223 -22.05 -15.98 12.89
CA TYR A 223 -21.38 -14.70 12.71
C TYR A 223 -21.82 -14.03 11.40
N ARG A 224 -21.87 -12.71 11.41
CA ARG A 224 -21.95 -11.87 10.22
C ARG A 224 -20.58 -11.27 9.93
N LEU A 225 -20.07 -11.50 8.73
CA LEU A 225 -18.81 -10.93 8.28
C LEU A 225 -19.03 -9.53 7.67
N ARG A 226 -18.21 -8.57 8.08
CA ARG A 226 -18.06 -7.26 7.44
C ARG A 226 -16.59 -7.03 7.08
N GLN A 227 -16.36 -6.38 5.95
CA GLN A 227 -15.03 -6.18 5.36
C GLN A 227 -14.83 -4.71 5.04
N TRP A 228 -13.64 -4.19 5.33
CA TRP A 228 -13.31 -2.79 5.12
C TRP A 228 -11.91 -2.69 4.51
N TYR A 229 -11.75 -1.76 3.57
CA TYR A 229 -10.43 -1.31 3.17
C TYR A 229 -9.86 -0.50 4.33
N GLY A 230 -8.71 -0.95 4.84
CA GLY A 230 -8.04 -0.24 5.92
C GLY A 230 -7.27 0.97 5.38
N ALA A 231 -6.88 1.85 6.29
CA ALA A 231 -6.20 3.11 5.96
C ALA A 231 -4.91 2.88 5.15
N GLY A 232 -4.23 1.74 5.32
CA GLY A 232 -2.99 1.41 4.61
C GLY A 232 -3.18 1.21 3.10
N THR A 233 -4.37 0.79 2.68
CA THR A 233 -4.70 0.73 1.25
C THR A 233 -4.81 2.14 0.67
N TRP A 234 -5.45 3.06 1.40
CA TRP A 234 -5.63 4.45 0.94
C TRP A 234 -4.30 5.21 0.90
N THR A 235 -3.41 5.01 1.87
CA THR A 235 -2.07 5.61 1.84
C THR A 235 -1.27 5.13 0.62
N LEU A 236 -1.37 3.85 0.26
CA LEU A 236 -0.74 3.30 -0.94
C LEU A 236 -1.32 3.90 -2.24
N VAL A 237 -2.64 4.08 -2.31
CA VAL A 237 -3.31 4.74 -3.44
C VAL A 237 -2.82 6.18 -3.61
N VAL A 238 -2.77 6.94 -2.52
CA VAL A 238 -2.28 8.33 -2.54
C VAL A 238 -0.81 8.38 -2.93
N ALA A 239 0.03 7.48 -2.41
CA ALA A 239 1.43 7.37 -2.81
C ALA A 239 1.59 7.10 -4.31
N CYS A 240 0.79 6.19 -4.88
CA CYS A 240 0.79 5.93 -6.32
C CYS A 240 0.41 7.17 -7.13
N ALA A 241 -0.62 7.90 -6.72
CA ALA A 241 -1.05 9.13 -7.39
C ALA A 241 0.05 10.20 -7.38
N LEU A 242 0.74 10.38 -6.25
CA LEU A 242 1.87 11.31 -6.13
C LEU A 242 3.05 10.90 -7.01
N LEU A 243 3.34 9.61 -7.14
CA LEU A 243 4.39 9.12 -8.04
C LEU A 243 4.07 9.37 -9.50
N VAL A 244 2.81 9.20 -9.93
CA VAL A 244 2.38 9.53 -11.30
C VAL A 244 2.63 11.01 -11.58
N LEU A 245 2.27 11.89 -10.64
CA LEU A 245 2.54 13.32 -10.75
C LEU A 245 4.04 13.62 -10.79
N ALA A 246 4.84 12.98 -9.92
CA ALA A 246 6.29 13.16 -9.87
C ALA A 246 6.97 12.75 -11.18
N VAL A 247 6.58 11.59 -11.76
CA VAL A 247 7.06 11.12 -13.07
C VAL A 247 6.72 12.13 -14.17
N GLY A 248 5.50 12.68 -14.16
CA GLY A 248 5.05 13.67 -15.13
C GLY A 248 5.86 14.97 -15.05
N VAL A 249 6.04 15.51 -13.83
CA VAL A 249 6.82 16.74 -13.60
C VAL A 249 8.28 16.55 -13.98
N LEU A 250 8.92 15.45 -13.54
CA LEU A 250 10.32 15.15 -13.88
C LEU A 250 10.52 14.84 -15.37
N GLY A 251 9.55 14.16 -16.00
CA GLY A 251 9.59 13.92 -17.44
C GLY A 251 9.57 15.23 -18.21
N PHE A 252 8.74 16.18 -17.80
CA PHE A 252 8.68 17.50 -18.41
C PHE A 252 9.99 18.29 -18.23
N THR A 253 10.60 18.25 -17.05
CA THR A 253 11.89 18.94 -16.81
C THR A 253 13.01 18.35 -17.67
N VAL A 254 13.14 17.02 -17.73
CA VAL A 254 14.15 16.33 -18.54
C VAL A 254 13.99 16.64 -20.03
N VAL A 255 12.76 16.63 -20.56
CA VAL A 255 12.49 16.97 -21.97
C VAL A 255 12.86 18.43 -22.25
N LYS A 256 12.52 19.35 -21.34
CA LYS A 256 12.85 20.78 -21.47
C LYS A 256 14.36 21.02 -21.48
N GLU A 257 15.10 20.34 -20.60
CA GLU A 257 16.57 20.39 -20.56
C GLU A 257 17.19 19.88 -21.86
N ARG A 258 16.75 18.72 -22.37
CA ARG A 258 17.25 18.17 -23.65
C ARG A 258 16.97 19.11 -24.83
N ARG A 259 15.78 19.71 -24.90
CA ARG A 259 15.43 20.69 -25.94
C ARG A 259 16.31 21.94 -25.86
N ALA A 260 16.64 22.41 -24.66
CA ALA A 260 17.53 23.55 -24.48
C ALA A 260 18.96 23.24 -24.93
N THR A 261 19.49 22.05 -24.62
CA THR A 261 20.82 21.62 -25.06
C THR A 261 20.90 21.49 -26.59
N ARG A 262 19.89 20.89 -27.25
CA ARG A 262 19.85 20.81 -28.72
C ARG A 262 19.83 22.20 -29.38
N LYS A 263 19.04 23.14 -28.86
CA LYS A 263 19.02 24.52 -29.37
C LYS A 263 20.35 25.26 -29.20
N LYS A 264 21.10 24.96 -28.14
CA LYS A 264 22.45 25.51 -27.95
C LYS A 264 23.43 24.95 -28.98
N ASN A 265 23.43 23.65 -29.21
CA ASN A 265 24.33 23.01 -30.18
C ASN A 265 24.06 23.51 -31.62
N LEU A 266 22.79 23.60 -32.03
CA LEU A 266 22.43 24.14 -33.36
C LEU A 266 22.84 25.60 -33.56
N ARG A 267 22.88 26.42 -32.50
CA ARG A 267 23.38 27.81 -32.57
C ARG A 267 24.90 27.92 -32.67
N VAL A 268 25.62 26.89 -32.22
CA VAL A 268 27.08 26.83 -32.34
C VAL A 268 27.45 26.37 -33.74
N GLU A 269 26.75 25.39 -34.29
CA GLU A 269 26.96 24.91 -35.67
C GLU A 269 26.53 25.94 -36.74
N GLY A 270 25.45 26.69 -36.53
CA GLY A 270 25.04 27.75 -37.48
C GLY A 270 25.84 29.06 -37.38
N LYS A 271 26.91 29.10 -36.58
CA LYS A 271 27.83 30.24 -36.44
C LYS A 271 29.28 29.90 -36.84
N ALA A 272 29.55 28.64 -37.17
CA ALA A 272 30.79 28.20 -37.79
C ALA A 272 30.65 28.25 -39.31
#